data_AF-A0A656K0Q3-F1
#
_entry.id   AF-A0A656K0Q3-F1
#
_cell.length_a   1.000
_cell.length_b   1.000
_cell.length_c   1.000
_cell.angle_alpha   90.00
_cell.angle_beta   90.00
_cell.angle_gamma   90.00
#
_symmetry.space_group_name_H-M   'P 1'
#
loop_
_entity.id
_entity.type
_entity.pdbx_description
1 polymer ?
#
loop_
_entity_poly.entity_id
_entity_poly.type
_entity_poly.pdbx_seq_one_letter_code
_entity_poly.pdbx_strand_id
1 'polypeptide(L)'
;MPEAPPYFFSDALRTRYIQNTHHAIAGGRVSSGEGVWLLALVADTPETGEEPVRPRVDRLVMNDGSVTGAELAGALLISDPDDSRAPVYLSTLSFGIERFEQRTALLAALQQRFDEIGTTSIVEAERVEKPVFAEQMRAVIEQQARHLDDLSVQLDSLPDLRTALGRALQDSQPEPDSGGSIDVYHDFLQIIATTSPAEFDLTPVAGTLSLVDAAMDEFVHSPALTNLHRQFLDARGQALSEDHARARQQSITDAVSTVGTHYDQLLADYWTSERQNGVTVLEFFIRALAESFRQHLLASRENGLLSEEECRHLFSLLPSHAAASGGQATTVKVHRLAVVVAGQDPVKLIGLFLVEFLVDKPSGVYLYSSLQGFKYFENLEQLEAHFVPAQARAELRFYSSLNDHSLVSAQGGVELYHEVVSASFFTDYLNSIIALQRRNLRYVLELPVLTYEKTPARIDDALDIRGLLDGRLLSLHDGGRWHPESMAFDEIWGVPAPAADVPFNPGPALLDTWVEKLRKMESLLERTNSLHAGVDGCMRRALNCYLALIEGPRLDARALWIASPTANEPPVHLLTLALGRASGNLQSPLPSGRVMEGLLAPTSTISAQRLPLILLEQMLQCVLADFPQRFDRQ
;
A
#
# COMPACT_ATOMS: atom_id res chain seq x y z
N MET A 1 -18.58 -16.69 -13.87
CA MET A 1 -19.07 -16.22 -12.55
C MET A 1 -19.84 -14.94 -12.81
N PRO A 2 -21.07 -14.76 -12.31
CA PRO A 2 -21.84 -13.56 -12.60
C PRO A 2 -21.09 -12.32 -12.09
N GLU A 3 -21.07 -11.30 -12.94
CA GLU A 3 -20.34 -10.03 -12.86
C GLU A 3 -21.01 -9.11 -11.82
N ALA A 4 -20.85 -9.40 -10.54
CA ALA A 4 -21.33 -8.48 -9.50
C ALA A 4 -20.42 -7.22 -9.47
N PRO A 5 -20.99 -6.01 -9.47
CA PRO A 5 -20.21 -4.80 -9.26
C PRO A 5 -19.58 -4.81 -7.85
N PRO A 6 -18.55 -3.98 -7.59
CA PRO A 6 -17.93 -3.91 -6.28
C PRO A 6 -18.95 -3.62 -5.16
N TYR A 7 -18.68 -4.07 -3.93
CA TYR A 7 -19.61 -3.94 -2.79
C TYR A 7 -20.03 -2.50 -2.48
N PHE A 8 -19.20 -1.52 -2.85
CA PHE A 8 -19.44 -0.09 -2.65
C PHE A 8 -20.21 0.55 -3.80
N PHE A 9 -20.59 -0.21 -4.83
CA PHE A 9 -21.40 0.32 -5.92
C PHE A 9 -22.78 0.75 -5.43
N SER A 10 -23.29 1.87 -5.95
CA SER A 10 -24.52 2.50 -5.43
C SER A 10 -25.73 1.56 -5.35
N ASP A 11 -25.94 0.67 -6.33
CA ASP A 11 -27.03 -0.32 -6.30
C ASP A 11 -26.80 -1.42 -5.26
N ALA A 12 -25.55 -1.85 -5.05
CA ALA A 12 -25.17 -2.81 -4.03
C ALA A 12 -25.40 -2.21 -2.62
N LEU A 13 -24.97 -0.95 -2.42
CA LEU A 13 -25.21 -0.20 -1.18
C LEU A 13 -26.71 -0.03 -0.89
N ARG A 14 -27.51 0.32 -1.91
CA ARG A 14 -28.97 0.44 -1.80
C ARG A 14 -29.61 -0.90 -1.40
N THR A 15 -29.22 -1.98 -2.06
CA THR A 15 -29.73 -3.33 -1.78
C THR A 15 -29.38 -3.77 -0.36
N ARG A 16 -28.13 -3.53 0.06
CA ARG A 16 -27.66 -3.83 1.40
C ARG A 16 -28.37 -3.02 2.48
N TYR A 17 -28.65 -1.74 2.23
CA TYR A 17 -29.42 -0.91 3.14
C TYR A 17 -30.84 -1.47 3.38
N ILE A 18 -31.51 -1.92 2.31
CA ILE A 18 -32.83 -2.58 2.41
C ILE A 18 -32.73 -3.85 3.26
N GLN A 19 -31.76 -4.72 2.98
CA GLN A 19 -31.53 -5.96 3.71
C GLN A 19 -31.24 -5.70 5.20
N ASN A 20 -30.32 -4.76 5.49
CA ASN A 20 -29.96 -4.39 6.85
C ASN A 20 -31.16 -3.83 7.63
N THR A 21 -32.05 -3.08 6.96
CA THR A 21 -33.29 -2.58 7.56
C THR A 21 -34.22 -3.73 7.93
N HIS A 22 -34.44 -4.69 7.02
CA HIS A 22 -35.23 -5.89 7.31
C HIS A 22 -34.63 -6.72 8.45
N HIS A 23 -33.31 -6.89 8.50
CA HIS A 23 -32.64 -7.58 9.61
C HIS A 23 -32.73 -6.83 10.94
N ALA A 24 -32.71 -5.50 10.93
CA ALA A 24 -32.92 -4.72 12.14
C ALA A 24 -34.34 -4.86 12.69
N ILE A 25 -35.35 -4.96 11.82
CA ILE A 25 -36.74 -5.26 12.19
C ILE A 25 -36.84 -6.69 12.76
N ALA A 26 -36.31 -7.68 12.05
CA ALA A 26 -36.37 -9.08 12.47
C ALA A 26 -35.65 -9.33 13.80
N GLY A 27 -34.53 -8.63 14.03
CA GLY A 27 -33.79 -8.69 15.29
C GLY A 27 -34.35 -7.82 16.41
N GLY A 28 -35.47 -7.11 16.20
CA GLY A 28 -36.10 -6.26 17.23
C GLY A 28 -35.31 -5.01 17.61
N ARG A 29 -34.27 -4.63 16.84
CA ARG A 29 -33.49 -3.39 17.05
C ARG A 29 -34.24 -2.14 16.60
N VAL A 30 -35.16 -2.33 15.65
CA VAL A 30 -36.02 -1.29 15.08
C VAL A 30 -37.44 -1.85 15.02
N SER A 31 -38.44 -1.05 15.37
CA SER A 31 -39.85 -1.44 15.27
C SER A 31 -40.32 -1.49 13.82
N SER A 32 -41.44 -2.17 13.54
CA SER A 32 -41.98 -2.26 12.18
C SER A 32 -42.33 -0.90 11.57
N GLY A 33 -42.84 0.05 12.37
CA GLY A 33 -43.18 1.40 11.92
C GLY A 33 -41.94 2.21 11.54
N GLU A 34 -40.93 2.21 12.40
CA GLU A 34 -39.62 2.82 12.11
C GLU A 34 -38.97 2.19 10.87
N GLY A 35 -39.09 0.87 10.71
CA GLY A 35 -38.60 0.15 9.55
C GLY A 35 -39.24 0.59 8.22
N VAL A 36 -40.56 0.80 8.19
CA VAL A 36 -41.26 1.34 7.02
C VAL A 36 -40.78 2.76 6.71
N TRP A 37 -40.60 3.59 7.73
CA TRP A 37 -40.08 4.95 7.58
C TRP A 37 -38.65 4.97 7.01
N LEU A 38 -37.76 4.10 7.49
CA LEU A 38 -36.41 3.94 6.95
C LEU A 38 -36.40 3.47 5.48
N LEU A 39 -37.32 2.59 5.09
CA LEU A 39 -37.46 2.12 3.71
C LEU A 39 -38.02 3.20 2.77
N ALA A 40 -38.66 4.26 3.29
CA ALA A 40 -39.10 5.40 2.46
C ALA A 40 -37.92 6.15 1.80
N LEU A 41 -36.70 5.99 2.32
CA LEU A 41 -35.48 6.55 1.73
C LEU A 41 -35.21 5.99 0.33
N VAL A 42 -35.48 4.70 0.12
CA VAL A 42 -35.24 4.00 -1.15
C VAL A 42 -36.46 3.96 -2.06
N ALA A 43 -37.65 4.32 -1.54
CA ALA A 43 -38.88 4.29 -2.32
C ALA A 43 -38.90 5.38 -3.42
N ASP A 44 -39.41 5.01 -4.58
CA ASP A 44 -39.68 5.94 -5.68
C ASP A 44 -40.70 7.00 -5.23
N THR A 45 -40.59 8.21 -5.78
CA THR A 45 -41.57 9.27 -5.49
C THR A 45 -42.93 8.85 -6.02
N PRO A 46 -43.97 8.74 -5.18
CA PRO A 46 -45.29 8.36 -5.67
C PRO A 46 -45.83 9.43 -6.63
N GLU A 47 -46.45 9.00 -7.73
CA GLU A 47 -47.06 9.90 -8.75
C GLU A 47 -48.21 10.73 -8.17
N THR A 48 -48.79 10.27 -7.06
CA THR A 48 -49.92 10.88 -6.36
C THR A 48 -49.47 11.84 -5.25
N GLY A 49 -48.93 13.00 -5.63
CA GLY A 49 -49.06 14.33 -4.97
C GLY A 49 -48.72 14.58 -3.49
N GLU A 50 -48.77 13.60 -2.58
CA GLU A 50 -48.35 13.75 -1.18
C GLU A 50 -46.99 13.06 -1.02
N GLU A 51 -45.93 13.85 -0.93
CA GLU A 51 -44.62 13.32 -0.58
C GLU A 51 -44.66 12.84 0.88
N PRO A 52 -44.46 11.55 1.15
CA PRO A 52 -44.32 11.08 2.53
C PRO A 52 -43.14 11.82 3.19
N VAL A 53 -43.25 12.15 4.48
CA VAL A 53 -42.14 12.74 5.26
C VAL A 53 -40.94 11.80 5.15
N ARG A 54 -39.93 12.21 4.37
CA ARG A 54 -38.75 11.40 4.12
C ARG A 54 -37.72 11.61 5.23
N PRO A 55 -37.01 10.56 5.64
CA PRO A 55 -35.89 10.71 6.56
C PRO A 55 -34.86 11.71 6.01
N ARG A 56 -34.32 12.55 6.90
CA ARG A 56 -33.11 13.32 6.60
C ARG A 56 -31.93 12.38 6.69
N VAL A 57 -31.02 12.48 5.71
CA VAL A 57 -29.76 11.74 5.70
C VAL A 57 -28.60 12.71 5.74
N ASP A 58 -27.67 12.44 6.66
CA ASP A 58 -26.44 13.20 6.83
C ASP A 58 -25.23 12.25 6.79
N ARG A 59 -24.10 12.74 6.28
CA ARG A 59 -22.78 12.12 6.44
C ARG A 59 -22.10 12.66 7.68
N LEU A 60 -21.24 11.85 8.28
CA LEU A 60 -20.42 12.27 9.42
C LEU A 60 -19.12 12.90 8.92
N VAL A 61 -18.80 14.10 9.39
CA VAL A 61 -17.59 14.84 9.01
C VAL A 61 -16.87 15.30 10.27
N MET A 62 -15.54 15.29 10.24
CA MET A 62 -14.70 15.79 11.33
C MET A 62 -14.33 17.25 11.05
N ASN A 63 -14.61 18.17 11.99
CA ASN A 63 -14.39 19.61 11.79
C ASN A 63 -12.90 20.02 11.92
N ASP A 64 -12.03 19.13 12.41
CA ASP A 64 -10.58 19.33 12.44
C ASP A 64 -9.89 19.01 11.11
N GLY A 65 -10.66 18.64 10.07
CA GLY A 65 -10.13 18.19 8.78
C GLY A 65 -9.52 16.79 8.83
N SER A 66 -9.64 16.07 9.95
CA SER A 66 -9.20 14.68 10.04
C SER A 66 -10.07 13.78 9.14
N VAL A 67 -9.43 12.77 8.57
CA VAL A 67 -10.12 11.81 7.72
C VAL A 67 -10.85 10.81 8.62
N THR A 68 -12.17 10.73 8.47
CA THR A 68 -12.96 9.66 9.08
C THR A 68 -12.46 8.30 8.61
N GLY A 69 -12.33 7.33 9.52
CA GLY A 69 -12.04 5.96 9.16
C GLY A 69 -13.10 5.40 8.22
N ALA A 70 -12.76 4.32 7.54
CA ALA A 70 -13.53 3.84 6.40
C ALA A 70 -14.95 3.40 6.73
N GLU A 71 -15.17 2.92 7.95
CA GLU A 71 -16.51 2.56 8.42
C GLU A 71 -17.42 3.80 8.51
N LEU A 72 -16.88 4.92 8.99
CA LEU A 72 -17.60 6.17 9.17
C LEU A 72 -17.72 6.95 7.86
N ALA A 73 -16.74 6.85 6.97
CA ALA A 73 -16.81 7.49 5.65
C ALA A 73 -18.01 7.02 4.82
N GLY A 74 -18.40 5.74 4.97
CA GLY A 74 -19.60 5.18 4.35
C GLY A 74 -20.85 5.23 5.24
N ALA A 75 -20.79 5.83 6.43
CA ALA A 75 -21.92 5.80 7.36
C ALA A 75 -23.01 6.82 6.97
N LEU A 76 -24.27 6.44 7.14
CA LEU A 76 -25.42 7.32 6.98
C LEU A 76 -26.06 7.56 8.34
N LEU A 77 -26.06 8.81 8.79
CA LEU A 77 -26.85 9.27 9.92
C LEU A 77 -28.25 9.62 9.41
N ILE A 78 -29.26 8.98 9.97
CA ILE A 78 -30.66 9.14 9.55
C ILE A 78 -31.45 9.70 10.72
N SER A 79 -32.15 10.81 10.47
CA SER A 79 -32.90 11.55 11.50
C SER A 79 -34.24 12.05 10.98
N ASP A 80 -35.15 12.34 11.91
CA ASP A 80 -36.38 13.04 11.61
C ASP A 80 -36.07 14.53 11.33
N PRO A 81 -36.43 15.07 10.15
CA PRO A 81 -36.18 16.48 9.83
C PRO A 81 -36.98 17.46 10.70
N ASP A 82 -38.12 17.03 11.24
CA ASP A 82 -39.10 17.87 11.92
C ASP A 82 -39.09 17.68 13.45
N ASP A 83 -38.58 16.55 13.95
CA ASP A 83 -38.46 16.27 15.39
C ASP A 83 -37.03 15.97 15.85
N SER A 84 -36.35 16.99 16.39
CA SER A 84 -35.02 16.86 16.99
C SER A 84 -34.93 15.95 18.23
N ARG A 85 -36.07 15.56 18.83
CA ARG A 85 -36.11 14.64 19.97
C ARG A 85 -36.44 13.21 19.55
N ALA A 86 -36.74 12.97 18.28
CA ALA A 86 -36.92 11.63 17.75
C ALA A 86 -35.60 10.83 17.85
N PRO A 87 -35.68 9.49 17.92
CA PRO A 87 -34.49 8.66 17.83
C PRO A 87 -33.76 8.88 16.51
N VAL A 88 -32.44 8.69 16.54
CA VAL A 88 -31.58 8.73 15.36
C VAL A 88 -31.08 7.33 15.02
N TYR A 89 -30.83 7.10 13.75
CA TYR A 89 -30.35 5.81 13.25
C TYR A 89 -29.00 5.98 12.58
N LEU A 90 -28.10 5.02 12.81
CA LEU A 90 -26.84 4.95 12.12
C LEU A 90 -26.86 3.72 11.21
N SER A 91 -26.67 3.93 9.92
CA SER A 91 -26.44 2.86 8.95
C SER A 91 -24.96 2.78 8.62
N THR A 92 -24.31 1.68 9.02
CA THR A 92 -22.92 1.40 8.66
C THR A 92 -22.82 0.10 7.87
N LEU A 93 -21.68 -0.13 7.20
CA LEU A 93 -21.51 -1.29 6.34
C LEU A 93 -21.28 -2.59 7.14
N SER A 94 -20.69 -2.49 8.34
CA SER A 94 -20.38 -3.63 9.21
C SER A 94 -21.40 -3.85 10.33
N PHE A 95 -21.98 -2.80 10.93
CA PHE A 95 -22.99 -2.95 12.00
C PHE A 95 -24.44 -3.00 11.48
N GLY A 96 -24.67 -2.55 10.24
CA GLY A 96 -26.01 -2.43 9.67
C GLY A 96 -26.77 -1.22 10.24
N ILE A 97 -28.07 -1.38 10.48
CA ILE A 97 -28.91 -0.33 11.08
C ILE A 97 -28.92 -0.45 12.60
N GLU A 98 -28.46 0.60 13.26
CA GLU A 98 -28.51 0.78 14.71
C GLU A 98 -29.42 1.96 15.09
N ARG A 99 -30.16 1.82 16.19
CA ARG A 99 -31.06 2.85 16.72
C ARG A 99 -30.48 3.44 18.01
N PHE A 100 -30.51 4.76 18.12
CA PHE A 100 -30.09 5.50 19.31
C PHE A 100 -31.21 6.44 19.76
N GLU A 101 -31.45 6.52 21.07
CA GLU A 101 -32.53 7.36 21.62
C GLU A 101 -32.35 8.84 21.30
N GLN A 102 -31.11 9.31 21.18
CA GLN A 102 -30.76 10.69 20.90
C GLN A 102 -29.32 10.81 20.37
N ARG A 103 -28.99 11.94 19.73
CA ARG A 103 -27.68 12.19 19.13
C ARG A 103 -26.51 12.09 20.13
N THR A 104 -26.72 12.41 21.40
CA THR A 104 -25.69 12.28 22.44
C THR A 104 -25.33 10.83 22.74
N ALA A 105 -26.31 9.91 22.69
CA ALA A 105 -26.05 8.48 22.86
C ALA A 105 -25.28 7.91 21.66
N LEU A 106 -25.60 8.36 20.45
CA LEU A 106 -24.83 8.06 19.25
C LEU A 106 -23.38 8.55 19.39
N LEU A 107 -23.15 9.80 19.78
CA LEU A 107 -21.81 10.36 19.93
C LEU A 107 -20.98 9.57 20.96
N ALA A 108 -21.58 9.20 22.10
CA ALA A 108 -20.91 8.37 23.10
C ALA A 108 -20.52 6.99 22.54
N ALA A 109 -21.41 6.36 21.76
CA ALA A 109 -21.10 5.09 21.10
C ALA A 109 -19.98 5.23 20.05
N LEU A 110 -19.97 6.32 19.28
CA LEU A 110 -18.91 6.60 18.32
C LEU A 110 -17.55 6.79 19.02
N GLN A 111 -17.51 7.59 20.09
CA GLN A 111 -16.30 7.82 20.91
C GLN A 111 -15.78 6.55 21.58
N GLN A 112 -16.68 5.62 21.93
CA GLN A 112 -16.27 4.33 22.51
C GLN A 112 -15.67 3.39 21.46
N ARG A 113 -16.15 3.43 20.22
CA ARG A 113 -15.84 2.43 19.19
C ARG A 113 -14.70 2.81 18.26
N PHE A 114 -14.47 4.11 18.06
CA PHE A 114 -13.54 4.62 17.06
C PHE A 114 -12.53 5.55 17.72
N ASP A 115 -11.28 5.11 17.82
CA ASP A 115 -10.18 5.86 18.47
C ASP A 115 -9.93 7.22 17.82
N GLU A 116 -10.26 7.37 16.53
CA GLU A 116 -10.19 8.64 15.80
C GLU A 116 -11.18 9.70 16.30
N ILE A 117 -12.22 9.28 17.04
CA ILE A 117 -13.20 10.17 17.67
C ILE A 117 -12.83 10.34 19.14
N GLY A 118 -11.91 11.26 19.40
CA GLY A 118 -11.54 11.66 20.75
C GLY A 118 -12.66 12.40 21.50
N THR A 119 -12.44 12.61 22.79
CA THR A 119 -13.35 13.40 23.65
C THR A 119 -13.45 14.87 23.24
N THR A 120 -12.43 15.38 22.56
CA THR A 120 -12.35 16.75 22.02
C THR A 120 -12.75 16.84 20.55
N SER A 121 -12.98 15.72 19.88
CA SER A 121 -13.34 15.69 18.46
C SER A 121 -14.75 16.26 18.25
N ILE A 122 -14.90 17.11 17.23
CA ILE A 122 -16.19 17.67 16.84
C ILE A 122 -16.69 16.91 15.61
N VAL A 123 -17.67 16.03 15.82
CA VAL A 123 -18.34 15.28 14.76
C VAL A 123 -19.56 16.07 14.28
N GLU A 124 -19.48 16.57 13.05
CA GLU A 124 -20.56 17.28 12.37
C GLU A 124 -21.38 16.35 11.48
N ALA A 125 -22.63 16.76 11.23
CA ALA A 125 -23.56 16.05 10.37
C ALA A 125 -23.88 16.96 9.19
N GLU A 126 -23.40 16.58 8.01
CA GLU A 126 -23.60 17.33 6.78
C GLU A 126 -24.67 16.64 5.93
N ARG A 127 -25.66 17.41 5.49
CA ARG A 127 -26.78 16.87 4.72
C ARG A 127 -26.31 16.28 3.40
N VAL A 128 -26.70 15.03 3.15
CA VAL A 128 -26.48 14.37 1.86
C VAL A 128 -27.69 14.65 0.97
N GLU A 129 -27.48 15.42 -0.09
CA GLU A 129 -28.49 15.59 -1.13
C GLU A 129 -28.63 14.32 -1.98
N LYS A 130 -29.80 14.11 -2.58
CA LYS A 130 -30.00 12.95 -3.47
C LYS A 130 -29.08 13.08 -4.70
N PRO A 131 -28.51 11.97 -5.20
CA PRO A 131 -28.78 10.58 -4.85
C PRO A 131 -27.88 9.99 -3.74
N VAL A 132 -28.49 9.64 -2.60
CA VAL A 132 -27.78 9.24 -1.34
C VAL A 132 -26.76 8.12 -1.53
N PHE A 133 -27.10 7.04 -2.23
CA PHE A 133 -26.20 5.89 -2.39
C PHE A 133 -25.06 6.13 -3.39
N ALA A 134 -25.23 7.10 -4.32
CA ALA A 134 -24.14 7.52 -5.17
C ALA A 134 -23.14 8.39 -4.39
N GLU A 135 -23.64 9.28 -3.52
CA GLU A 135 -22.81 10.07 -2.60
C GLU A 135 -22.10 9.17 -1.59
N GLN A 136 -22.78 8.14 -1.06
CA GLN A 136 -22.18 7.13 -0.19
C GLN A 136 -21.07 6.34 -0.92
N MET A 137 -21.32 5.90 -2.16
CA MET A 137 -20.31 5.28 -3.01
C MET A 137 -19.10 6.21 -3.18
N ARG A 138 -19.32 7.49 -3.49
CA ARG A 138 -18.26 8.49 -3.66
C ARG A 138 -17.42 8.62 -2.40
N ALA A 139 -18.06 8.77 -1.23
CA ALA A 139 -17.37 8.89 0.05
C ALA A 139 -16.51 7.66 0.37
N VAL A 140 -17.02 6.45 0.07
CA VAL A 140 -16.27 5.20 0.25
C VAL A 140 -15.06 5.12 -0.69
N ILE A 141 -15.21 5.41 -2.00
CA ILE A 141 -14.07 5.35 -2.92
C ILE A 141 -13.01 6.42 -2.62
N GLU A 142 -13.42 7.64 -2.24
CA GLU A 142 -12.51 8.71 -1.86
C GLU A 142 -11.71 8.34 -0.61
N GLN A 143 -12.35 7.73 0.38
CA GLN A 143 -11.65 7.31 1.59
C GLN A 143 -10.66 6.19 1.28
N GLN A 144 -11.04 5.18 0.49
CA GLN A 144 -10.15 4.07 0.19
C GLN A 144 -8.97 4.46 -0.70
N ALA A 145 -9.18 5.32 -1.69
CA ALA A 145 -8.10 5.84 -2.52
C ALA A 145 -7.09 6.65 -1.69
N ARG A 146 -7.58 7.52 -0.79
CA ARG A 146 -6.72 8.24 0.17
C ARG A 146 -5.98 7.31 1.11
N HIS A 147 -6.65 6.27 1.61
CA HIS A 147 -6.02 5.26 2.45
C HIS A 147 -4.83 4.60 1.75
N LEU A 148 -5.01 4.16 0.50
CA LEU A 148 -3.93 3.55 -0.27
C LEU A 148 -2.79 4.54 -0.57
N ASP A 149 -3.11 5.79 -0.89
CA ASP A 149 -2.12 6.86 -1.11
C ASP A 149 -1.30 7.13 0.16
N ASP A 150 -1.95 7.26 1.33
CA ASP A 150 -1.31 7.45 2.63
C ASP A 150 -0.39 6.29 3.00
N LEU A 151 -0.81 5.04 2.73
CA LEU A 151 0.03 3.87 2.93
C LEU A 151 1.23 3.88 1.99
N SER A 152 1.03 4.21 0.72
CA SER A 152 2.13 4.31 -0.26
C SER A 152 3.16 5.35 0.16
N VAL A 153 2.72 6.57 0.48
CA VAL A 153 3.60 7.66 0.93
C VAL A 153 4.35 7.27 2.21
N GLN A 154 3.67 6.63 3.16
CA GLN A 154 4.32 6.18 4.39
C GLN A 154 5.37 5.10 4.10
N LEU A 155 5.07 4.11 3.25
CA LEU A 155 6.04 3.08 2.86
C LEU A 155 7.22 3.64 2.08
N ASP A 156 7.02 4.64 1.23
CA ASP A 156 8.10 5.31 0.49
C ASP A 156 9.15 5.92 1.45
N SER A 157 8.77 6.23 2.70
CA SER A 157 9.66 6.74 3.74
C SER A 157 10.44 5.69 4.54
N LEU A 158 10.32 4.39 4.21
CA LEU A 158 11.17 3.35 4.79
C LEU A 158 12.66 3.70 4.60
N PRO A 159 13.56 3.42 5.56
CA PRO A 159 14.98 3.67 5.37
C PRO A 159 15.51 2.83 4.19
N ASP A 160 16.43 3.41 3.41
CA ASP A 160 17.12 2.73 2.31
C ASP A 160 18.61 2.48 2.66
N LEU A 161 19.34 1.78 1.78
CA LEU A 161 20.76 1.48 2.01
C LEU A 161 21.61 2.75 2.16
N ARG A 162 21.30 3.81 1.41
CA ARG A 162 22.03 5.09 1.47
C ARG A 162 21.83 5.76 2.83
N THR A 163 20.61 5.76 3.34
CA THR A 163 20.25 6.28 4.66
C THR A 163 20.95 5.48 5.76
N ALA A 164 21.00 4.15 5.63
CA ALA A 164 21.70 3.28 6.56
C ALA A 164 23.21 3.54 6.59
N LEU A 165 23.85 3.68 5.43
CA LEU A 165 25.28 4.01 5.34
C LEU A 165 25.58 5.42 5.84
N GLY A 166 24.73 6.40 5.52
CA GLY A 166 24.87 7.75 6.04
C GLY A 166 24.76 7.77 7.56
N ARG A 167 23.82 7.03 8.14
CA ARG A 167 23.71 6.91 9.61
C ARG A 167 24.94 6.25 10.23
N ALA A 168 25.36 5.11 9.68
CA ALA A 168 26.55 4.41 10.15
C ALA A 168 27.80 5.29 10.06
N LEU A 169 27.92 6.07 8.98
CA LEU A 169 29.03 6.98 8.76
C LEU A 169 29.00 8.18 9.71
N GLN A 170 27.82 8.72 10.02
CA GLN A 170 27.66 9.80 10.99
C GLN A 170 28.10 9.35 12.39
N ASP A 171 27.73 8.13 12.79
CA ASP A 171 28.08 7.54 14.08
C ASP A 171 29.56 7.10 14.16
N SER A 172 30.22 6.86 13.01
CA SER A 172 31.65 6.49 12.92
C SER A 172 32.61 7.67 12.68
N GLN A 173 32.12 8.92 12.63
CA GLN A 173 32.97 10.08 12.37
C GLN A 173 34.00 10.30 13.50
N PRO A 174 35.25 10.66 13.16
CA PRO A 174 36.21 11.13 14.15
C PRO A 174 35.77 12.49 14.73
N GLU A 175 36.24 12.80 15.94
CA GLU A 175 35.99 14.09 16.60
C GLU A 175 36.33 15.27 15.65
N PRO A 176 35.50 16.33 15.61
CA PRO A 176 35.64 17.39 14.62
C PRO A 176 36.94 18.18 14.81
N ASP A 177 37.80 18.18 13.79
CA ASP A 177 39.10 18.87 13.77
C ASP A 177 39.01 20.39 14.00
N SER A 178 37.86 21.01 13.70
CA SER A 178 37.64 22.47 13.79
C SER A 178 36.14 22.84 13.86
N GLY A 179 35.46 22.42 14.93
CA GLY A 179 34.22 23.05 15.43
C GLY A 179 32.97 23.05 14.53
N GLY A 180 33.00 22.40 13.36
CA GLY A 180 31.84 22.20 12.50
C GLY A 180 31.36 20.75 12.56
N SER A 181 30.05 20.55 12.68
CA SER A 181 29.43 19.23 12.48
C SER A 181 29.56 18.84 11.01
N ILE A 182 30.09 17.65 10.73
CA ILE A 182 30.12 17.07 9.38
C ILE A 182 28.71 16.63 9.02
N ASP A 183 28.25 16.99 7.81
CA ASP A 183 27.03 16.46 7.22
C ASP A 183 27.42 15.48 6.10
N VAL A 184 27.33 14.18 6.40
CA VAL A 184 27.77 13.12 5.47
C VAL A 184 27.02 13.09 4.13
N TYR A 185 25.85 13.76 4.04
CA TYR A 185 25.05 13.84 2.84
C TYR A 185 25.40 15.03 1.94
N HIS A 186 25.94 16.10 2.52
CA HIS A 186 26.24 17.36 1.82
C HIS A 186 27.72 17.72 1.81
N ASP A 187 28.54 17.09 2.64
CA ASP A 187 29.99 17.23 2.58
C ASP A 187 30.56 16.33 1.49
N PHE A 188 31.45 16.91 0.68
CA PHE A 188 31.98 16.28 -0.52
C PHE A 188 33.48 15.98 -0.40
N LEU A 189 33.91 14.92 -1.07
CA LEU A 189 35.30 14.64 -1.41
C LEU A 189 35.54 14.86 -2.90
N GLN A 190 36.80 15.04 -3.29
CA GLN A 190 37.23 15.13 -4.68
C GLN A 190 37.81 13.80 -5.17
N ILE A 191 37.55 13.48 -6.44
CA ILE A 191 38.21 12.40 -7.16
C ILE A 191 39.29 13.04 -8.04
N ILE A 192 40.56 12.74 -7.79
CA ILE A 192 41.70 13.36 -8.47
C ILE A 192 42.40 12.36 -9.36
N ALA A 193 42.70 12.74 -10.61
CA ALA A 193 43.49 11.91 -11.50
C ALA A 193 44.99 11.95 -11.14
N THR A 194 45.63 10.78 -11.09
CA THR A 194 47.06 10.67 -10.75
C THR A 194 47.98 11.06 -11.92
N THR A 195 47.46 11.18 -13.14
CA THR A 195 48.20 11.65 -14.32
C THR A 195 47.82 13.09 -14.67
N SER A 196 48.70 14.05 -14.39
CA SER A 196 48.53 15.45 -14.82
C SER A 196 49.15 15.67 -16.21
N PRO A 197 48.45 16.31 -17.17
CA PRO A 197 49.10 16.85 -18.36
C PRO A 197 50.07 17.94 -17.93
N ALA A 198 51.34 17.84 -18.33
CA ALA A 198 52.44 18.72 -17.89
C ALA A 198 52.32 20.21 -18.31
N GLU A 199 51.20 20.61 -18.94
CA GLU A 199 51.00 21.96 -19.49
C GLU A 199 50.15 22.90 -18.60
N PHE A 200 49.50 22.38 -17.55
CA PHE A 200 48.73 23.22 -16.62
C PHE A 200 49.01 22.76 -15.17
N ASP A 201 49.51 23.64 -14.30
CA ASP A 201 49.76 23.44 -12.86
C ASP A 201 48.46 23.22 -12.03
N LEU A 202 47.42 22.65 -12.63
CA LEU A 202 46.13 22.40 -11.99
C LEU A 202 46.02 20.91 -11.65
N THR A 203 45.72 20.60 -10.38
CA THR A 203 45.32 19.24 -9.98
C THR A 203 44.08 18.84 -10.76
N PRO A 204 44.12 17.78 -11.60
CA PRO A 204 42.99 17.41 -12.42
C PRO A 204 41.90 16.75 -11.55
N VAL A 205 40.97 17.57 -11.06
CA VAL A 205 39.75 17.09 -10.38
C VAL A 205 38.84 16.44 -11.43
N ALA A 206 38.70 15.12 -11.35
CA ALA A 206 37.87 14.32 -12.25
C ALA A 206 36.38 14.39 -11.87
N GLY A 207 36.07 14.62 -10.59
CA GLY A 207 34.70 14.77 -10.08
C GLY A 207 34.65 14.99 -8.56
N THR A 208 33.43 15.11 -8.04
CA THR A 208 33.13 15.21 -6.60
C THR A 208 32.11 14.16 -6.20
N LEU A 209 32.20 13.67 -4.96
CA LEU A 209 31.32 12.64 -4.41
C LEU A 209 30.93 13.01 -2.97
N SER A 210 29.68 12.80 -2.56
CA SER A 210 29.33 12.98 -1.14
C SER A 210 30.01 11.90 -0.29
N LEU A 211 30.19 12.14 1.01
CA LEU A 211 30.78 11.14 1.89
C LEU A 211 29.95 9.85 1.96
N VAL A 212 28.62 9.96 1.96
CA VAL A 212 27.74 8.78 1.92
C VAL A 212 27.83 8.04 0.59
N ASP A 213 27.94 8.73 -0.55
CA ASP A 213 28.09 8.06 -1.84
C ASP A 213 29.47 7.39 -1.97
N ALA A 214 30.49 7.92 -1.28
CA ALA A 214 31.78 7.23 -1.14
C ALA A 214 31.67 5.94 -0.33
N ALA A 215 30.82 5.92 0.71
CA ALA A 215 30.50 4.71 1.46
C ALA A 215 29.66 3.72 0.64
N MET A 216 28.74 4.21 -0.21
CA MET A 216 28.03 3.38 -1.18
C MET A 216 29.00 2.70 -2.17
N ASP A 217 29.94 3.46 -2.72
CA ASP A 217 30.97 2.94 -3.63
C ASP A 217 31.85 1.87 -2.96
N GLU A 218 32.21 2.10 -1.69
CA GLU A 218 32.97 1.15 -0.89
C GLU A 218 32.17 -0.13 -0.60
N PHE A 219 30.89 0.01 -0.22
CA PHE A 219 29.98 -1.12 0.02
C PHE A 219 29.84 -2.00 -1.24
N VAL A 220 29.75 -1.39 -2.41
CA VAL A 220 29.59 -2.09 -3.70
C VAL A 220 30.91 -2.68 -4.22
N HIS A 221 32.02 -2.51 -3.50
CA HIS A 221 33.35 -2.98 -3.90
C HIS A 221 33.72 -2.48 -5.30
N SER A 222 33.45 -1.19 -5.59
CA SER A 222 33.89 -0.59 -6.85
C SER A 222 35.41 -0.75 -6.96
N PRO A 223 35.95 -1.28 -8.08
CA PRO A 223 37.38 -1.54 -8.19
C PRO A 223 38.16 -0.26 -7.89
N ALA A 224 39.24 -0.38 -7.13
CA ALA A 224 40.14 0.73 -6.82
C ALA A 224 40.36 1.58 -8.07
N LEU A 225 40.04 2.87 -8.01
CA LEU A 225 40.01 3.71 -9.20
C LEU A 225 41.39 3.71 -9.87
N THR A 226 41.52 3.00 -10.98
CA THR A 226 42.81 2.93 -11.69
C THR A 226 43.16 4.31 -12.20
N ASN A 227 44.26 4.87 -11.68
CA ASN A 227 44.72 6.24 -11.92
C ASN A 227 43.85 7.38 -11.32
N LEU A 228 42.99 7.10 -10.34
CA LEU A 228 42.33 8.15 -9.55
C LEU A 228 42.48 7.87 -8.04
N HIS A 229 42.41 8.91 -7.21
CA HIS A 229 42.34 8.77 -5.76
C HIS A 229 41.33 9.73 -5.14
N ARG A 230 40.82 9.37 -3.96
CA ARG A 230 39.91 10.20 -3.15
C ARG A 230 40.74 11.23 -2.37
N GLN A 231 40.42 12.51 -2.51
CA GLN A 231 40.94 13.60 -1.66
C GLN A 231 39.81 14.13 -0.79
N PHE A 232 39.95 13.95 0.52
CA PHE A 232 38.99 14.42 1.50
C PHE A 232 39.20 15.89 1.82
N LEU A 233 38.09 16.61 2.03
CA LEU A 233 38.07 18.04 2.28
C LEU A 233 37.60 18.36 3.70
N ASP A 234 38.07 19.48 4.25
CA ASP A 234 37.54 20.11 5.46
C ASP A 234 36.29 20.96 5.14
N ALA A 235 35.67 21.51 6.19
CA ALA A 235 34.49 22.39 6.07
C ALA A 235 34.75 23.71 5.30
N ARG A 236 36.00 24.04 4.99
CA ARG A 236 36.42 25.20 4.19
C ARG A 236 36.83 24.79 2.77
N GLY A 237 36.64 23.52 2.39
CA GLY A 237 37.00 22.98 1.09
C GLY A 237 38.49 22.79 0.88
N GLN A 238 39.31 22.78 1.94
CA GLN A 238 40.75 22.52 1.87
C GLN A 238 41.03 21.02 2.04
N ALA A 239 42.09 20.52 1.39
CA ALA A 239 42.49 19.12 1.51
C ALA A 239 42.90 18.78 2.96
N LEU A 240 42.40 17.66 3.48
CA LEU A 240 42.78 17.15 4.79
C LEU A 240 44.24 16.68 4.81
N SER A 241 44.85 16.68 6.00
CA SER A 241 46.15 16.05 6.23
C SER A 241 46.07 14.53 5.96
N GLU A 242 47.20 13.89 5.67
CA GLU A 242 47.22 12.44 5.40
C GLU A 242 46.65 11.61 6.56
N ASP A 243 46.91 12.01 7.80
CA ASP A 243 46.41 11.29 8.98
C ASP A 243 44.88 11.44 9.13
N HIS A 244 44.34 12.64 8.90
CA HIS A 244 42.89 12.86 8.96
C HIS A 244 42.17 12.25 7.76
N ALA A 245 42.78 12.28 6.57
CA ALA A 245 42.27 11.59 5.39
C ALA A 245 42.22 10.06 5.61
N ARG A 246 43.24 9.49 6.26
CA ARG A 246 43.26 8.06 6.63
C ARG A 246 42.17 7.74 7.65
N ALA A 247 42.00 8.58 8.68
CA ALA A 247 40.91 8.42 9.65
C ALA A 247 39.52 8.49 8.97
N ARG A 248 39.33 9.42 8.03
CA ARG A 248 38.09 9.57 7.26
C ARG A 248 37.78 8.34 6.39
N GLN A 249 38.80 7.80 5.72
CA GLN A 249 38.65 6.55 4.95
C GLN A 249 38.37 5.35 5.87
N GLN A 250 38.98 5.29 7.06
CA GLN A 250 38.68 4.25 8.04
C GLN A 250 37.21 4.32 8.50
N SER A 251 36.68 5.52 8.79
CA SER A 251 35.26 5.70 9.14
C SER A 251 34.31 5.21 8.05
N ILE A 252 34.67 5.36 6.77
CA ILE A 252 33.91 4.79 5.64
C ILE A 252 33.93 3.26 5.69
N THR A 253 35.12 2.66 5.83
CA THR A 253 35.26 1.20 5.94
C THR A 253 34.50 0.65 7.16
N ASP A 254 34.57 1.32 8.29
CA ASP A 254 33.86 0.95 9.52
C ASP A 254 32.34 1.07 9.33
N ALA A 255 31.86 2.13 8.67
CA ALA A 255 30.44 2.32 8.34
C ALA A 255 29.91 1.18 7.45
N VAL A 256 30.67 0.79 6.43
CA VAL A 256 30.33 -0.36 5.56
C VAL A 256 30.26 -1.65 6.37
N SER A 257 31.18 -1.88 7.32
CA SER A 257 31.19 -3.09 8.15
C SER A 257 30.04 -3.16 9.16
N THR A 258 29.52 -2.00 9.59
CA THR A 258 28.48 -1.87 10.63
C THR A 258 27.10 -1.57 10.07
N VAL A 259 26.96 -1.31 8.76
CA VAL A 259 25.72 -0.89 8.10
C VAL A 259 24.53 -1.79 8.42
N GLY A 260 24.73 -3.12 8.49
CA GLY A 260 23.64 -4.04 8.80
C GLY A 260 23.02 -3.82 10.19
N THR A 261 23.83 -3.43 11.17
CA THR A 261 23.34 -3.11 12.52
C THR A 261 22.57 -1.79 12.52
N HIS A 262 23.11 -0.76 11.86
CA HIS A 262 22.43 0.53 11.74
C HIS A 262 21.13 0.43 10.94
N TYR A 263 21.10 -0.37 9.88
CA TYR A 263 19.89 -0.58 9.09
C TYR A 263 18.79 -1.30 9.89
N ASP A 264 19.14 -2.36 10.64
CA ASP A 264 18.18 -3.04 11.52
C ASP A 264 17.61 -2.09 12.59
N GLN A 265 18.43 -1.18 13.14
CA GLN A 265 17.99 -0.16 14.09
C GLN A 265 17.10 0.90 13.42
N LEU A 266 17.45 1.40 12.23
CA LEU A 266 16.63 2.38 11.51
C LEU A 266 15.25 1.82 11.17
N LEU A 267 15.16 0.53 10.81
CA LEU A 267 13.87 -0.13 10.61
C LEU A 267 13.07 -0.18 11.92
N ALA A 268 13.70 -0.52 13.04
CA ALA A 268 13.03 -0.52 14.34
C ALA A 268 12.52 0.89 14.71
N ASP A 269 13.37 1.91 14.56
CA ASP A 269 13.05 3.31 14.84
C ASP A 269 11.89 3.80 13.97
N TYR A 270 11.90 3.46 12.67
CA TYR A 270 10.83 3.78 11.72
C TYR A 270 9.47 3.31 12.23
N TRP A 271 9.34 2.05 12.62
CA TRP A 271 8.06 1.49 13.08
C TRP A 271 7.57 2.15 14.38
N THR A 272 8.48 2.59 15.25
CA THR A 272 8.15 3.28 16.50
C THR A 272 8.01 4.80 16.37
N SER A 273 8.38 5.37 15.23
CA SER A 273 8.32 6.82 15.02
C SER A 273 6.89 7.33 15.02
N GLU A 274 6.69 8.54 15.54
CA GLU A 274 5.39 9.22 15.55
C GLU A 274 5.15 9.94 14.21
N ARG A 275 3.95 9.75 13.67
CA ARG A 275 3.47 10.54 12.53
C ARG A 275 3.01 11.92 13.00
N GLN A 276 2.71 12.82 12.07
CA GLN A 276 2.25 14.19 12.38
C GLN A 276 1.00 14.25 13.27
N ASN A 277 0.19 13.18 13.26
CA ASN A 277 -1.01 13.05 14.09
C ASN A 277 -0.75 12.43 15.49
N GLY A 278 0.52 12.23 15.87
CA GLY A 278 0.93 11.64 17.16
C GLY A 278 0.74 10.12 17.28
N VAL A 279 0.25 9.46 16.22
CA VAL A 279 0.12 7.99 16.18
C VAL A 279 1.42 7.40 15.65
N THR A 280 1.86 6.28 16.22
CA THR A 280 3.06 5.60 15.73
C THR A 280 2.83 5.01 14.33
N VAL A 281 3.88 4.84 13.54
CA VAL A 281 3.80 4.15 12.24
C VAL A 281 3.24 2.74 12.42
N LEU A 282 3.64 2.02 13.46
CA LEU A 282 3.13 0.71 13.82
C LEU A 282 1.60 0.71 14.03
N GLU A 283 1.07 1.62 14.84
CA GLU A 283 -0.39 1.72 15.06
C GLU A 283 -1.15 2.10 13.79
N PHE A 284 -0.57 2.97 12.96
CA PHE A 284 -1.13 3.33 11.66
C PHE A 284 -1.30 2.10 10.75
N PHE A 285 -0.28 1.23 10.63
CA PHE A 285 -0.39 0.03 9.82
C PHE A 285 -1.24 -1.08 10.46
N ILE A 286 -1.37 -1.14 11.80
CA ILE A 286 -2.36 -2.02 12.45
C ILE A 286 -3.78 -1.64 12.00
N ARG A 287 -4.09 -0.34 11.99
CA ARG A 287 -5.39 0.16 11.49
C ARG A 287 -5.57 -0.13 10.00
N ALA A 288 -4.50 -0.04 9.21
CA ALA A 288 -4.51 -0.40 7.80
C ALA A 288 -4.83 -1.87 7.55
N LEU A 289 -4.25 -2.79 8.33
CA LEU A 289 -4.57 -4.22 8.23
C LEU A 289 -6.03 -4.50 8.59
N ALA A 290 -6.54 -3.85 9.65
CA ALA A 290 -7.95 -3.95 10.01
C ALA A 290 -8.87 -3.43 8.90
N GLU A 291 -8.45 -2.36 8.22
CA GLU A 291 -9.19 -1.80 7.09
C GLU A 291 -9.19 -2.73 5.88
N SER A 292 -8.03 -3.26 5.49
CA SER A 292 -7.93 -4.25 4.40
C SER A 292 -8.79 -5.49 4.70
N PHE A 293 -8.76 -5.98 5.94
CA PHE A 293 -9.61 -7.08 6.40
C PHE A 293 -11.11 -6.76 6.28
N ARG A 294 -11.55 -5.59 6.74
CA ARG A 294 -12.95 -5.14 6.67
C ARG A 294 -13.45 -5.12 5.22
N GLN A 295 -12.63 -4.64 4.30
CA GLN A 295 -13.01 -4.59 2.90
C GLN A 295 -13.12 -5.98 2.28
N HIS A 296 -12.18 -6.88 2.57
CA HIS A 296 -12.28 -8.28 2.14
C HIS A 296 -13.53 -8.96 2.70
N LEU A 297 -13.96 -8.64 3.94
CA LEU A 297 -15.24 -9.12 4.47
C LEU A 297 -16.44 -8.59 3.69
N LEU A 298 -16.46 -7.28 3.42
CA LEU A 298 -17.58 -6.64 2.72
C LEU A 298 -17.71 -7.15 1.29
N ALA A 299 -16.60 -7.36 0.61
CA ALA A 299 -16.56 -7.93 -0.74
C ALA A 299 -16.90 -9.42 -0.75
N SER A 300 -16.37 -10.21 0.21
CA SER A 300 -16.70 -11.64 0.34
C SER A 300 -18.18 -11.86 0.69
N ARG A 301 -18.82 -10.93 1.39
CA ARG A 301 -20.27 -10.93 1.57
C ARG A 301 -21.00 -10.67 0.27
N GLU A 302 -20.54 -9.69 -0.51
CA GLU A 302 -21.20 -9.27 -1.76
C GLU A 302 -21.12 -10.36 -2.84
N ASN A 303 -19.97 -11.02 -2.95
CA ASN A 303 -19.75 -12.09 -3.92
C ASN A 303 -20.32 -13.45 -3.47
N GLY A 304 -20.88 -13.53 -2.26
CA GLY A 304 -21.51 -14.73 -1.71
C GLY A 304 -20.54 -15.79 -1.18
N LEU A 305 -19.24 -15.49 -1.06
CA LEU A 305 -18.25 -16.38 -0.44
C LEU A 305 -18.51 -16.55 1.06
N LEU A 306 -18.93 -15.48 1.72
CA LEU A 306 -19.30 -15.47 3.14
C LEU A 306 -20.79 -15.18 3.28
N SER A 307 -21.47 -16.00 4.09
CA SER A 307 -22.82 -15.71 4.56
C SER A 307 -22.83 -14.52 5.51
N GLU A 308 -24.01 -13.93 5.73
CA GLU A 308 -24.14 -12.80 6.64
C GLU A 308 -23.79 -13.17 8.10
N GLU A 309 -24.07 -14.40 8.52
CA GLU A 309 -23.72 -14.87 9.87
C GLU A 309 -22.21 -15.01 10.03
N GLU A 310 -21.54 -15.63 9.06
CA GLU A 310 -20.07 -15.74 9.02
C GLU A 310 -19.41 -14.37 9.04
N CYS A 311 -19.86 -13.43 8.19
CA CYS A 311 -19.35 -12.07 8.20
C CYS A 311 -19.51 -11.39 9.56
N ARG A 312 -20.65 -11.56 10.23
CA ARG A 312 -20.89 -10.96 11.55
C ARG A 312 -19.93 -11.49 12.61
N HIS A 313 -19.65 -12.78 12.59
CA HIS A 313 -18.67 -13.39 13.47
C HIS A 313 -17.25 -12.89 13.17
N LEU A 314 -16.88 -12.74 11.89
CA LEU A 314 -15.57 -12.22 11.50
C LEU A 314 -15.40 -10.73 11.79
N PHE A 315 -16.47 -9.93 11.70
CA PHE A 315 -16.42 -8.53 12.10
C PHE A 315 -16.03 -8.35 13.57
N SER A 316 -16.29 -9.34 14.44
CA SER A 316 -15.85 -9.30 15.85
C SER A 316 -14.33 -9.21 16.04
N LEU A 317 -13.54 -9.54 15.00
CA LEU A 317 -12.08 -9.37 15.02
C LEU A 317 -11.66 -7.91 14.81
N LEU A 318 -12.53 -7.05 14.26
CA LEU A 318 -12.23 -5.63 14.05
C LEU A 318 -12.22 -4.87 15.39
N PRO A 319 -11.28 -3.91 15.58
CA PRO A 319 -11.19 -3.14 16.82
C PRO A 319 -12.50 -2.46 17.23
N SER A 320 -13.24 -1.90 16.26
CA SER A 320 -14.51 -1.20 16.52
C SER A 320 -15.62 -2.13 17.06
N HIS A 321 -15.65 -3.38 16.60
CA HIS A 321 -16.59 -4.39 17.09
C HIS A 321 -16.17 -4.92 18.46
N ALA A 322 -14.87 -5.18 18.65
CA ALA A 322 -14.34 -5.60 19.95
C ALA A 322 -14.65 -4.56 21.06
N ALA A 323 -14.51 -3.27 20.74
CA ALA A 323 -14.87 -2.16 21.61
C ALA A 323 -16.38 -2.07 21.88
N ALA A 324 -17.21 -2.28 20.86
CA ALA A 324 -18.68 -2.29 20.99
C ALA A 324 -19.19 -3.45 21.86
N SER A 325 -18.55 -4.62 21.79
CA SER A 325 -18.95 -5.82 22.52
C SER A 325 -18.45 -5.89 23.97
N GLY A 326 -17.71 -4.88 24.45
CA GLY A 326 -17.28 -4.79 25.86
C GLY A 326 -16.42 -5.96 26.34
N GLY A 327 -15.63 -6.57 25.45
CA GLY A 327 -14.73 -7.68 25.79
C GLY A 327 -15.37 -9.06 25.83
N GLN A 328 -16.55 -9.25 25.23
CA GLN A 328 -17.13 -10.57 25.03
C GLN A 328 -16.22 -11.46 24.16
N ALA A 329 -16.09 -12.75 24.51
CA ALA A 329 -15.22 -13.68 23.81
C ALA A 329 -15.63 -13.84 22.33
N THR A 330 -14.66 -13.79 21.42
CA THR A 330 -14.89 -13.98 19.99
C THR A 330 -15.31 -15.42 19.70
N THR A 331 -16.23 -15.61 18.78
CA THR A 331 -16.66 -16.93 18.29
C THR A 331 -15.77 -17.45 17.15
N VAL A 332 -14.64 -16.79 16.93
CA VAL A 332 -13.69 -17.05 15.86
C VAL A 332 -12.30 -17.18 16.46
N LYS A 333 -11.56 -18.20 16.02
CA LYS A 333 -10.12 -18.34 16.26
C LYS A 333 -9.36 -18.11 14.98
N VAL A 334 -8.23 -17.44 15.13
CA VAL A 334 -7.27 -17.23 14.04
C VAL A 334 -5.99 -17.97 14.40
N HIS A 335 -5.40 -18.65 13.43
CA HIS A 335 -4.18 -19.41 13.59
C HIS A 335 -3.13 -18.95 12.61
N ARG A 336 -1.89 -18.82 13.09
CA ARG A 336 -0.70 -18.71 12.26
C ARG A 336 -0.43 -20.04 11.60
N LEU A 337 0.12 -20.00 10.40
CA LEU A 337 0.48 -21.20 9.65
C LEU A 337 2.01 -21.35 9.54
N ALA A 338 2.45 -22.60 9.57
CA ALA A 338 3.77 -23.01 9.13
C ALA A 338 3.64 -24.22 8.22
N VAL A 339 4.54 -24.35 7.26
CA VAL A 339 4.55 -25.45 6.30
C VAL A 339 5.82 -26.29 6.44
N VAL A 340 5.67 -27.60 6.37
CA VAL A 340 6.77 -28.53 6.19
C VAL A 340 6.66 -29.13 4.80
N VAL A 341 7.70 -28.98 3.99
CA VAL A 341 7.76 -29.55 2.64
C VAL A 341 8.84 -30.62 2.64
N ALA A 342 8.50 -31.81 2.14
CA ALA A 342 9.43 -32.94 2.02
C ALA A 342 10.16 -33.32 3.34
N GLY A 343 9.50 -33.13 4.49
CA GLY A 343 10.07 -33.41 5.82
C GLY A 343 11.23 -32.51 6.23
N GLN A 344 11.40 -31.36 5.57
CA GLN A 344 12.39 -30.33 5.94
C GLN A 344 11.95 -29.53 7.17
N ASP A 345 12.78 -28.58 7.60
CA ASP A 345 12.45 -27.70 8.72
C ASP A 345 11.15 -26.89 8.45
N PRO A 346 10.28 -26.69 9.47
CA PRO A 346 9.07 -25.90 9.32
C PRO A 346 9.35 -24.45 8.94
N VAL A 347 8.68 -23.96 7.90
CA VAL A 347 8.76 -22.57 7.43
C VAL A 347 7.49 -21.83 7.83
N LYS A 348 7.63 -20.70 8.54
CA LYS A 348 6.49 -19.86 8.93
C LYS A 348 5.91 -19.15 7.70
N LEU A 349 4.59 -19.13 7.58
CA LEU A 349 3.85 -18.44 6.52
C LEU A 349 3.29 -17.12 7.06
N ILE A 350 4.04 -16.05 6.85
CA ILE A 350 3.73 -14.70 7.31
C ILE A 350 2.69 -14.07 6.41
N GLY A 351 1.60 -13.58 7.00
CA GLY A 351 0.48 -12.99 6.25
C GLY A 351 -0.52 -13.98 5.68
N LEU A 352 -0.43 -15.24 6.10
CA LEU A 352 -1.39 -16.28 5.77
C LEU A 352 -1.96 -16.87 7.07
N PHE A 353 -3.28 -16.77 7.24
CA PHE A 353 -3.96 -17.16 8.47
C PHE A 353 -5.09 -18.14 8.21
N LEU A 354 -5.19 -19.15 9.07
CA LEU A 354 -6.33 -20.04 9.13
C LEU A 354 -7.37 -19.46 10.09
N VAL A 355 -8.62 -19.41 9.67
CA VAL A 355 -9.74 -18.91 10.45
C VAL A 355 -10.74 -20.03 10.68
N GLU A 356 -10.99 -20.30 11.96
CA GLU A 356 -11.88 -21.35 12.45
C GLU A 356 -13.04 -20.73 13.25
N PHE A 357 -14.26 -21.21 13.01
CA PHE A 357 -15.45 -20.80 13.74
C PHE A 357 -15.72 -21.76 14.89
N LEU A 358 -15.95 -21.25 16.10
CA LEU A 358 -16.22 -22.04 17.31
C LEU A 358 -17.70 -22.39 17.51
N VAL A 359 -18.51 -22.20 16.47
CA VAL A 359 -19.96 -22.42 16.48
C VAL A 359 -20.31 -23.71 15.73
N ASP A 360 -21.39 -24.39 16.14
CA ASP A 360 -21.79 -25.72 15.61
C ASP A 360 -21.94 -25.78 14.07
N LYS A 361 -22.10 -24.61 13.43
CA LYS A 361 -21.99 -24.34 11.99
C LYS A 361 -21.38 -22.95 11.84
N PRO A 362 -20.46 -22.71 10.90
CA PRO A 362 -20.31 -23.37 9.60
C PRO A 362 -19.30 -24.52 9.56
N SER A 363 -19.51 -25.46 8.64
CA SER A 363 -18.58 -26.55 8.33
C SER A 363 -17.52 -26.07 7.35
N GLY A 364 -16.25 -26.00 7.76
CA GLY A 364 -15.13 -25.67 6.87
C GLY A 364 -14.08 -24.80 7.54
N VAL A 365 -13.05 -24.45 6.79
CA VAL A 365 -11.97 -23.56 7.22
C VAL A 365 -11.76 -22.46 6.19
N TYR A 366 -11.38 -21.28 6.67
CA TYR A 366 -11.08 -20.16 5.79
C TYR A 366 -9.60 -19.82 5.87
N LEU A 367 -9.01 -19.59 4.71
CA LEU A 367 -7.67 -19.05 4.59
C LEU A 367 -7.78 -17.56 4.29
N TYR A 368 -7.11 -16.73 5.06
CA TYR A 368 -7.08 -15.28 4.87
C TYR A 368 -5.66 -14.79 4.57
N SER A 369 -5.51 -13.91 3.58
CA SER A 369 -4.33 -13.06 3.40
C SER A 369 -4.73 -11.66 2.91
N SER A 370 -3.89 -10.65 3.20
CA SER A 370 -4.12 -9.29 2.67
C SER A 370 -3.94 -9.19 1.15
N LEU A 371 -3.30 -10.18 0.53
CA LEU A 371 -3.07 -10.21 -0.91
C LEU A 371 -4.31 -10.70 -1.68
N GLN A 372 -5.02 -11.70 -1.16
CA GLN A 372 -6.07 -12.41 -1.90
C GLN A 372 -7.43 -12.42 -1.19
N GLY A 373 -7.53 -11.89 0.03
CA GLY A 373 -8.73 -11.96 0.85
C GLY A 373 -8.98 -13.37 1.37
N PHE A 374 -10.25 -13.78 1.40
CA PHE A 374 -10.66 -15.08 1.92
C PHE A 374 -10.72 -16.15 0.84
N LYS A 375 -10.30 -17.37 1.19
CA LYS A 375 -10.57 -18.61 0.45
C LYS A 375 -11.21 -19.62 1.38
N TYR A 376 -12.21 -20.34 0.87
CA TYR A 376 -12.90 -21.40 1.61
C TYR A 376 -12.36 -22.79 1.24
N PHE A 377 -12.25 -23.65 2.25
CA PHE A 377 -11.93 -25.07 2.10
C PHE A 377 -12.86 -25.89 3.00
N GLU A 378 -13.24 -27.09 2.56
CA GLU A 378 -14.15 -27.94 3.36
C GLU A 378 -13.50 -28.46 4.65
N ASN A 379 -12.18 -28.61 4.66
CA ASN A 379 -11.40 -29.07 5.82
C ASN A 379 -9.90 -28.77 5.63
N LEU A 380 -9.11 -29.07 6.67
CA LEU A 380 -7.65 -28.87 6.65
C LEU A 380 -6.95 -29.75 5.61
N GLU A 381 -7.44 -30.98 5.35
CA GLU A 381 -6.85 -31.90 4.37
C GLU A 381 -6.93 -31.32 2.94
N GLN A 382 -8.04 -30.67 2.59
CA GLN A 382 -8.19 -29.99 1.29
C GLN A 382 -7.30 -28.75 1.18
N LEU A 383 -7.10 -28.03 2.30
CA LEU A 383 -6.17 -26.92 2.35
C LEU A 383 -4.72 -27.39 2.16
N GLU A 384 -4.32 -28.50 2.78
CA GLU A 384 -2.99 -29.09 2.55
C GLU A 384 -2.82 -29.53 1.10
N ALA A 385 -3.83 -30.22 0.53
CA ALA A 385 -3.84 -30.65 -0.86
C ALA A 385 -3.72 -29.48 -1.85
N HIS A 386 -4.21 -28.28 -1.49
CA HIS A 386 -4.09 -27.07 -2.31
C HIS A 386 -2.64 -26.67 -2.59
N PHE A 387 -1.72 -26.90 -1.65
CA PHE A 387 -0.31 -26.51 -1.78
C PHE A 387 0.60 -27.61 -2.34
N VAL A 388 0.05 -28.80 -2.62
CA VAL A 388 0.80 -29.91 -3.22
C VAL A 388 1.25 -29.59 -4.66
N PRO A 389 0.43 -29.01 -5.56
CA PRO A 389 0.88 -28.66 -6.91
C PRO A 389 2.00 -27.62 -6.91
N ALA A 390 3.01 -27.79 -7.78
CA ALA A 390 4.18 -26.91 -7.84
C ALA A 390 3.82 -25.42 -8.09
N GLN A 391 2.76 -25.15 -8.86
CA GLN A 391 2.28 -23.79 -9.12
C GLN A 391 1.72 -23.13 -7.85
N ALA A 392 0.87 -23.83 -7.10
CA ALA A 392 0.33 -23.33 -5.84
C ALA A 392 1.41 -23.22 -4.75
N ARG A 393 2.40 -24.13 -4.77
CA ARG A 393 3.57 -24.07 -3.88
C ARG A 393 4.43 -22.84 -4.14
N ALA A 394 4.51 -22.35 -5.38
CA ALA A 394 5.23 -21.12 -5.69
C ALA A 394 4.61 -19.89 -4.97
N GLU A 395 3.30 -19.91 -4.70
CA GLU A 395 2.63 -18.85 -3.92
C GLU A 395 3.13 -18.77 -2.47
N LEU A 396 3.56 -19.90 -1.89
CA LEU A 396 4.07 -19.93 -0.51
C LEU A 396 5.35 -19.12 -0.34
N ARG A 397 6.14 -18.91 -1.40
CA ARG A 397 7.35 -18.09 -1.36
C ARG A 397 7.04 -16.67 -0.91
N PHE A 398 5.95 -16.10 -1.42
CA PHE A 398 5.51 -14.74 -1.07
C PHE A 398 5.26 -14.58 0.44
N TYR A 399 4.83 -15.65 1.12
CA TYR A 399 4.53 -15.63 2.55
C TYR A 399 5.71 -16.13 3.41
N SER A 400 6.87 -16.42 2.82
CA SER A 400 8.04 -16.95 3.54
C SER A 400 9.21 -15.98 3.50
N SER A 401 10.16 -16.10 4.42
CA SER A 401 11.42 -15.35 4.31
C SER A 401 12.26 -15.85 3.16
N LEU A 402 13.00 -14.92 2.54
CA LEU A 402 13.83 -15.19 1.35
C LEU A 402 14.81 -16.35 1.58
N ASN A 403 15.39 -16.45 2.78
CA ASN A 403 16.33 -17.51 3.12
C ASN A 403 15.70 -18.91 3.26
N ASP A 404 14.37 -19.01 3.34
CA ASP A 404 13.61 -20.26 3.42
C ASP A 404 12.98 -20.67 2.07
N HIS A 405 13.13 -19.87 1.02
CA HIS A 405 12.54 -20.14 -0.30
C HIS A 405 12.97 -21.50 -0.88
N SER A 406 14.20 -21.93 -0.62
CA SER A 406 14.70 -23.24 -1.06
C SER A 406 13.95 -24.40 -0.40
N LEU A 407 13.60 -24.26 0.89
CA LEU A 407 12.83 -25.26 1.65
C LEU A 407 11.40 -25.36 1.11
N VAL A 408 10.75 -24.22 0.90
CA VAL A 408 9.37 -24.15 0.35
C VAL A 408 9.32 -24.65 -1.10
N SER A 409 10.41 -24.49 -1.86
CA SER A 409 10.50 -24.94 -3.26
C SER A 409 10.84 -26.42 -3.41
N ALA A 410 11.18 -27.13 -2.32
CA ALA A 410 11.54 -28.53 -2.37
C ALA A 410 10.40 -29.39 -2.94
N GLN A 411 10.76 -30.52 -3.56
CA GLN A 411 9.77 -31.48 -4.07
C GLN A 411 9.41 -32.52 -3.01
N GLY A 412 8.13 -32.68 -2.69
CA GLY A 412 7.65 -33.70 -1.77
C GLY A 412 6.24 -33.43 -1.26
N GLY A 413 5.86 -34.15 -0.20
CA GLY A 413 4.62 -33.92 0.54
C GLY A 413 4.63 -32.57 1.26
N VAL A 414 3.44 -32.06 1.57
CA VAL A 414 3.21 -30.79 2.26
C VAL A 414 2.38 -31.06 3.50
N GLU A 415 2.84 -30.60 4.65
CA GLU A 415 2.13 -30.65 5.92
C GLU A 415 1.94 -29.23 6.46
N LEU A 416 0.75 -28.93 7.01
CA LEU A 416 0.46 -27.63 7.60
C LEU A 416 0.36 -27.73 9.12
N TYR A 417 1.19 -26.93 9.79
CA TYR A 417 1.12 -26.71 11.22
C TYR A 417 0.39 -25.39 11.48
N HIS A 418 -0.45 -25.36 12.51
CA HIS A 418 -1.19 -24.18 12.90
C HIS A 418 -1.10 -23.91 14.40
N GLU A 419 -0.94 -22.64 14.76
CA GLU A 419 -0.85 -22.19 16.16
C GLU A 419 -1.84 -21.05 16.40
N VAL A 420 -2.63 -21.13 17.47
CA VAL A 420 -3.63 -20.10 17.82
C VAL A 420 -2.95 -18.77 18.08
N VAL A 421 -3.45 -17.70 17.45
CA VAL A 421 -3.05 -16.33 17.74
C VAL A 421 -3.64 -15.93 19.10
N SER A 422 -2.77 -15.74 20.10
CA SER A 422 -3.16 -15.40 21.47
C SER A 422 -3.14 -13.89 21.76
N ALA A 423 -2.41 -13.12 20.95
CA ALA A 423 -2.39 -11.66 21.00
C ALA A 423 -3.53 -11.05 20.15
N SER A 424 -3.66 -9.71 20.17
CA SER A 424 -4.53 -9.00 19.23
C SER A 424 -4.15 -9.34 17.79
N PHE A 425 -5.11 -9.81 16.99
CA PHE A 425 -4.86 -10.38 15.66
C PHE A 425 -4.04 -9.44 14.75
N PHE A 426 -4.44 -8.18 14.60
CA PHE A 426 -3.76 -7.25 13.69
C PHE A 426 -2.39 -6.80 14.22
N THR A 427 -2.23 -6.69 15.54
CA THR A 427 -0.92 -6.44 16.16
C THR A 427 0.03 -7.60 15.90
N ASP A 428 -0.46 -8.83 16.10
CA ASP A 428 0.27 -10.06 15.86
C ASP A 428 0.68 -10.23 14.39
N TYR A 429 -0.24 -9.91 13.48
CA TYR A 429 0.00 -9.89 12.05
C TYR A 429 1.12 -8.90 11.69
N LEU A 430 1.00 -7.62 12.07
CA LEU A 430 2.02 -6.63 11.72
C LEU A 430 3.39 -6.97 12.31
N ASN A 431 3.45 -7.41 13.57
CA ASN A 431 4.71 -7.83 14.18
C ASN A 431 5.37 -9.00 13.42
N SER A 432 4.57 -9.90 12.86
CA SER A 432 5.07 -10.99 12.02
C SER A 432 5.66 -10.47 10.70
N ILE A 433 5.04 -9.46 10.08
CA ILE A 433 5.57 -8.78 8.88
C ILE A 433 6.90 -8.05 9.20
N ILE A 434 6.97 -7.32 10.32
CA ILE A 434 8.19 -6.60 10.73
C ILE A 434 9.33 -7.60 10.99
N ALA A 435 9.04 -8.74 11.63
CA ALA A 435 10.02 -9.80 11.85
C ALA A 435 10.51 -10.43 10.53
N LEU A 436 9.61 -10.63 9.57
CA LEU A 436 9.95 -11.07 8.20
C LEU A 436 10.88 -10.07 7.51
N GLN A 437 10.52 -8.79 7.53
CA GLN A 437 11.30 -7.71 6.91
C GLN A 437 12.73 -7.67 7.48
N ARG A 438 12.90 -7.77 8.80
CA ARG A 438 14.22 -7.82 9.45
C ARG A 438 15.03 -9.08 9.08
N ARG A 439 14.37 -10.23 8.93
CA ARG A 439 15.02 -11.48 8.50
C ARG A 439 15.48 -11.38 7.04
N ASN A 440 14.65 -10.83 6.16
CA ASN A 440 14.99 -10.59 4.76
C ASN A 440 16.15 -9.60 4.62
N LEU A 441 16.18 -8.53 5.43
CA LEU A 441 17.30 -7.58 5.47
C LEU A 441 18.62 -8.29 5.76
N ARG A 442 18.68 -9.10 6.82
CA ARG A 442 19.90 -9.83 7.20
C ARG A 442 20.35 -10.75 6.09
N TYR A 443 19.43 -11.50 5.48
CA TYR A 443 19.73 -12.37 4.36
C TYR A 443 20.29 -11.61 3.14
N VAL A 444 19.63 -10.54 2.70
CA VAL A 444 20.04 -9.83 1.47
C VAL A 444 21.37 -9.10 1.61
N LEU A 445 21.73 -8.68 2.83
CA LEU A 445 23.04 -8.07 3.13
C LEU A 445 24.18 -9.10 3.14
N GLU A 446 23.89 -10.39 3.35
CA GLU A 446 24.87 -11.48 3.26
C GLU A 446 25.10 -11.95 1.81
N LEU A 447 24.23 -11.58 0.87
CA LEU A 447 24.36 -11.96 -0.53
C LEU A 447 25.48 -11.19 -1.25
N PRO A 448 26.17 -11.81 -2.22
CA PRO A 448 27.19 -11.14 -3.02
C PRO A 448 26.68 -9.83 -3.62
N VAL A 449 27.50 -8.80 -3.57
CA VAL A 449 27.13 -7.48 -4.09
C VAL A 449 27.07 -7.52 -5.62
N LEU A 450 26.12 -6.77 -6.21
CA LEU A 450 25.94 -6.68 -7.66
C LEU A 450 26.64 -5.43 -8.18
N THR A 451 25.92 -4.55 -8.86
CA THR A 451 26.41 -3.24 -9.30
C THR A 451 25.90 -2.14 -8.38
N TYR A 452 26.42 -0.92 -8.57
CA TYR A 452 26.01 0.27 -7.82
C TYR A 452 24.49 0.50 -7.90
N GLU A 453 23.90 0.25 -9.06
CA GLU A 453 22.47 0.45 -9.27
C GLU A 453 21.61 -0.73 -8.80
N LYS A 454 22.11 -1.95 -8.98
CA LYS A 454 21.33 -3.17 -8.70
C LYS A 454 21.30 -3.55 -7.22
N THR A 455 22.35 -3.22 -6.48
CA THR A 455 22.47 -3.63 -5.07
C THR A 455 21.43 -2.95 -4.17
N PRO A 456 21.25 -1.61 -4.22
CA PRO A 456 20.21 -0.94 -3.45
C PRO A 456 18.81 -1.43 -3.84
N ALA A 457 18.54 -1.57 -5.15
CA ALA A 457 17.26 -2.06 -5.65
C ALA A 457 16.93 -3.48 -5.15
N ARG A 458 17.91 -4.39 -5.12
CA ARG A 458 17.75 -5.73 -4.56
C ARG A 458 17.37 -5.69 -3.08
N ILE A 459 17.97 -4.77 -2.32
CA ILE A 459 17.65 -4.60 -0.90
C ILE A 459 16.24 -4.04 -0.75
N ASP A 460 15.86 -3.00 -1.51
CA ASP A 460 14.51 -2.44 -1.45
C ASP A 460 13.44 -3.50 -1.79
N ASP A 461 13.64 -4.30 -2.84
CA ASP A 461 12.74 -5.40 -3.18
C ASP A 461 12.65 -6.47 -2.08
N ALA A 462 13.76 -6.76 -1.37
CA ALA A 462 13.75 -7.70 -0.25
C ALA A 462 12.93 -7.19 0.95
N LEU A 463 12.77 -5.86 1.05
CA LEU A 463 12.01 -5.18 2.08
C LEU A 463 10.59 -4.79 1.64
N ASP A 464 10.18 -5.15 0.40
CA ASP A 464 8.84 -4.87 -0.10
C ASP A 464 7.80 -5.72 0.66
N ILE A 465 6.96 -5.03 1.44
CA ILE A 465 5.89 -5.62 2.24
C ILE A 465 4.51 -5.17 1.76
N ARG A 466 4.40 -4.43 0.64
CA ARG A 466 3.14 -3.84 0.16
C ARG A 466 2.02 -4.87 0.09
N GLY A 467 2.28 -6.01 -0.55
CA GLY A 467 1.27 -7.06 -0.70
C GLY A 467 0.90 -7.81 0.60
N LEU A 468 1.74 -7.77 1.63
CA LEU A 468 1.43 -8.32 2.95
C LEU A 468 0.56 -7.37 3.79
N LEU A 469 0.58 -6.07 3.47
CA LEU A 469 -0.24 -5.06 4.12
C LEU A 469 -1.59 -4.92 3.44
N ASP A 470 -1.59 -4.67 2.14
CA ASP A 470 -2.78 -4.59 1.29
C ASP A 470 -2.42 -4.89 -0.17
N GLY A 471 -3.02 -5.93 -0.75
CA GLY A 471 -2.71 -6.39 -2.10
C GLY A 471 -2.89 -5.31 -3.19
N ARG A 472 -3.71 -4.29 -2.95
CA ARG A 472 -3.98 -3.21 -3.91
C ARG A 472 -2.83 -2.22 -4.04
N LEU A 473 -1.96 -2.13 -3.03
CA LEU A 473 -0.74 -1.31 -3.08
C LEU A 473 0.20 -1.75 -4.20
N LEU A 474 0.15 -3.03 -4.57
CA LEU A 474 0.92 -3.54 -5.69
C LEU A 474 0.45 -3.03 -7.05
N SER A 475 -0.66 -2.30 -7.14
CA SER A 475 -1.15 -1.65 -8.37
C SER A 475 -0.67 -0.19 -8.52
N LEU A 476 -0.01 0.37 -7.49
CA LEU A 476 0.48 1.75 -7.46
C LEU A 476 1.94 1.80 -7.95
N HIS A 477 2.13 1.73 -9.27
CA HIS A 477 3.42 1.45 -9.91
C HIS A 477 4.38 2.63 -10.11
N ASP A 478 4.19 3.76 -9.42
CA ASP A 478 4.81 5.02 -9.86
C ASP A 478 5.80 5.64 -8.85
N GLY A 479 6.10 4.96 -7.73
CA GLY A 479 7.07 5.44 -6.72
C GLY A 479 8.54 5.16 -7.04
N GLY A 480 8.83 4.31 -8.03
CA GLY A 480 10.19 4.01 -8.51
C GLY A 480 11.10 3.20 -7.56
N ARG A 481 10.75 3.10 -6.27
CA ARG A 481 11.55 2.39 -5.26
C ARG A 481 11.57 0.87 -5.44
N TRP A 482 10.41 0.26 -5.67
CA TRP A 482 10.26 -1.19 -5.85
C TRP A 482 9.94 -1.54 -7.30
N HIS A 483 10.28 -2.76 -7.69
CA HIS A 483 9.89 -3.25 -9.01
C HIS A 483 8.37 -3.26 -9.19
N PRO A 484 7.87 -2.85 -10.38
CA PRO A 484 6.44 -2.82 -10.67
C PRO A 484 5.87 -4.22 -10.94
N GLU A 485 6.68 -5.16 -11.42
CA GLU A 485 6.19 -6.49 -11.77
C GLU A 485 6.20 -7.44 -10.57
N SER A 486 5.14 -8.21 -10.41
CA SER A 486 5.02 -9.25 -9.37
C SER A 486 5.83 -10.51 -9.77
N MET A 487 7.12 -10.34 -10.04
CA MET A 487 8.04 -11.47 -10.25
C MET A 487 8.59 -11.94 -8.91
N ALA A 488 8.94 -13.23 -8.80
CA ALA A 488 9.53 -13.72 -7.56
C ALA A 488 10.94 -13.13 -7.38
N PHE A 489 11.32 -12.82 -6.14
CA PHE A 489 12.64 -12.26 -5.82
C PHE A 489 13.78 -13.07 -6.46
N ASP A 490 13.72 -14.40 -6.39
CA ASP A 490 14.73 -15.30 -6.96
C ASP A 490 14.76 -15.29 -8.49
N GLU A 491 13.67 -14.91 -9.16
CA GLU A 491 13.62 -14.79 -10.62
C GLU A 491 14.30 -13.50 -11.09
N ILE A 492 14.17 -12.42 -10.30
CA ILE A 492 14.79 -11.12 -10.59
C ILE A 492 16.28 -11.12 -10.19
N TRP A 493 16.55 -11.60 -8.97
CA TRP A 493 17.84 -11.45 -8.28
C TRP A 493 18.60 -12.75 -8.09
N GLY A 494 18.08 -13.86 -8.61
CA GLY A 494 18.71 -15.17 -8.55
C GLY A 494 20.16 -15.13 -9.02
N VAL A 495 20.99 -15.95 -8.38
CA VAL A 495 22.41 -16.03 -8.70
C VAL A 495 22.56 -16.54 -10.14
N PRO A 496 23.23 -15.81 -11.06
CA PRO A 496 23.57 -16.37 -12.36
C PRO A 496 24.45 -17.60 -12.14
N ALA A 497 24.26 -18.67 -12.92
CA ALA A 497 25.33 -19.67 -13.08
C ALA A 497 26.64 -18.92 -13.37
N PRO A 498 27.79 -19.33 -12.79
CA PRO A 498 29.03 -18.57 -12.92
C PRO A 498 29.29 -18.34 -14.40
N ALA A 499 29.11 -17.08 -14.83
CA ALA A 499 29.49 -16.68 -16.16
C ALA A 499 30.99 -16.97 -16.24
N ALA A 500 31.38 -17.82 -17.18
CA ALA A 500 32.78 -18.02 -17.51
C ALA A 500 33.43 -16.64 -17.60
N ASP A 501 34.54 -16.44 -16.89
CA ASP A 501 35.34 -15.21 -16.92
C ASP A 501 35.52 -14.78 -18.38
N VAL A 502 34.66 -13.88 -18.85
CA VAL A 502 34.96 -13.11 -20.05
C VAL A 502 35.95 -12.09 -19.53
N PRO A 503 37.22 -12.15 -19.95
CA PRO A 503 38.20 -11.17 -19.50
C PRO A 503 37.65 -9.81 -19.90
N PHE A 504 37.34 -8.98 -18.90
CA PHE A 504 37.08 -7.58 -19.12
C PHE A 504 38.37 -7.00 -19.68
N ASN A 505 38.42 -6.81 -20.99
CA ASN A 505 39.54 -6.19 -21.67
C ASN A 505 39.36 -4.67 -21.49
N PRO A 506 40.11 -4.01 -20.59
CA PRO A 506 40.02 -2.57 -20.48
C PRO A 506 40.82 -2.00 -21.65
N GLY A 507 40.15 -1.86 -22.80
CA GLY A 507 40.59 -0.88 -23.78
C GLY A 507 40.65 0.49 -23.11
N PRO A 508 41.56 1.38 -23.51
CA PRO A 508 41.88 2.59 -22.76
C PRO A 508 40.70 3.56 -22.75
N ALA A 509 39.79 3.38 -21.79
CA ALA A 509 38.75 4.33 -21.42
C ALA A 509 39.34 5.33 -20.42
N LEU A 510 40.38 6.04 -20.86
CA LEU A 510 40.80 7.29 -20.23
C LEU A 510 40.08 8.41 -20.97
N LEU A 511 39.31 9.17 -20.18
CA LEU A 511 38.42 10.27 -20.56
C LEU A 511 37.06 9.77 -21.08
N ASP A 512 36.13 9.56 -20.14
CA ASP A 512 34.72 9.87 -20.38
C ASP A 512 34.72 11.30 -20.97
N THR A 513 34.59 11.39 -22.29
CA THR A 513 34.53 12.68 -22.99
C THR A 513 33.42 13.52 -22.38
N TRP A 514 33.50 14.84 -22.49
CA TRP A 514 32.41 15.74 -22.06
C TRP A 514 31.02 15.27 -22.56
N VAL A 515 30.99 14.57 -23.70
CA VAL A 515 29.81 13.92 -24.30
C VAL A 515 29.30 12.73 -23.47
N GLU A 516 30.18 11.91 -22.90
CA GLU A 516 29.81 10.79 -22.03
C GLU A 516 29.31 11.30 -20.66
N LYS A 517 29.94 12.36 -20.13
CA LYS A 517 29.47 13.06 -18.92
C LYS A 517 28.14 13.79 -19.17
N LEU A 518 27.97 14.44 -20.32
CA LEU A 518 26.70 15.01 -20.75
C LEU A 518 25.65 13.92 -20.90
N ARG A 519 25.97 12.78 -21.52
CA ARG A 519 25.04 11.64 -21.64
C ARG A 519 24.68 11.04 -20.28
N LYS A 520 25.61 10.97 -19.33
CA LYS A 520 25.33 10.61 -17.93
C LYS A 520 24.46 11.66 -17.25
N MET A 521 24.74 12.96 -17.42
CA MET A 521 23.90 14.04 -16.90
C MET A 521 22.50 14.04 -17.53
N GLU A 522 22.40 13.75 -18.82
CA GLU A 522 21.16 13.67 -19.59
C GLU A 522 20.40 12.41 -19.18
N SER A 523 21.08 11.29 -18.95
CA SER A 523 20.51 10.08 -18.35
C SER A 523 20.08 10.29 -16.89
N LEU A 524 20.81 11.08 -16.11
CA LEU A 524 20.45 11.47 -14.74
C LEU A 524 19.29 12.47 -14.75
N LEU A 525 19.23 13.40 -15.68
CA LEU A 525 18.11 14.32 -15.90
C LEU A 525 16.88 13.58 -16.41
N GLU A 526 17.03 12.61 -17.31
CA GLU A 526 15.97 11.69 -17.74
C GLU A 526 15.51 10.83 -16.57
N ARG A 527 16.41 10.32 -15.72
CA ARG A 527 16.05 9.65 -14.47
C ARG A 527 15.31 10.59 -13.52
N THR A 528 15.76 11.82 -13.37
CA THR A 528 15.13 12.82 -12.48
C THR A 528 13.76 13.26 -13.01
N ASN A 529 13.63 13.39 -14.33
CA ASN A 529 12.36 13.60 -15.05
C ASN A 529 11.49 12.34 -15.09
N SER A 530 12.04 11.14 -14.89
CA SER A 530 11.27 9.91 -14.68
C SER A 530 10.84 9.73 -13.23
N LEU A 531 11.56 10.36 -12.28
CA LEU A 531 11.21 10.43 -10.86
C LEU A 531 10.11 11.49 -10.61
N HIS A 532 10.13 12.62 -11.35
CA HIS A 532 8.99 13.53 -11.43
C HIS A 532 8.07 13.04 -12.53
N ALA A 533 7.04 12.28 -12.15
CA ALA A 533 6.02 11.89 -13.10
C ALA A 533 5.50 13.14 -13.83
N GLY A 534 5.79 13.29 -15.13
CA GLY A 534 5.20 14.38 -15.92
C GLY A 534 3.66 14.35 -15.81
N VAL A 535 2.95 15.35 -16.34
CA VAL A 535 1.48 15.48 -16.17
C VAL A 535 0.73 14.16 -16.44
N ASP A 536 1.12 13.40 -17.47
CA ASP A 536 0.60 12.04 -17.75
C ASP A 536 0.85 11.02 -16.63
N GLY A 537 2.06 10.97 -16.09
CA GLY A 537 2.42 10.09 -14.99
C GLY A 537 1.71 10.46 -13.70
N CYS A 538 1.56 11.76 -13.41
CA CYS A 538 0.76 12.23 -12.28
C CYS A 538 -0.71 11.79 -12.41
N MET A 539 -1.30 11.96 -13.60
CA MET A 539 -2.69 11.57 -13.85
C MET A 539 -2.87 10.06 -13.77
N ARG A 540 -1.92 9.29 -14.30
CA ARG A 540 -1.89 7.83 -14.19
C ARG A 540 -1.83 7.38 -12.72
N ARG A 541 -0.92 7.95 -11.92
CA ARG A 541 -0.79 7.63 -10.48
C ARG A 541 -2.10 7.91 -9.74
N ALA A 542 -2.69 9.08 -9.98
CA ALA A 542 -3.94 9.47 -9.36
C ALA A 542 -5.09 8.51 -9.74
N LEU A 543 -5.24 8.17 -11.02
CA LEU A 543 -6.26 7.23 -11.48
C LEU A 543 -6.02 5.80 -10.95
N ASN A 544 -4.78 5.34 -10.93
CA ASN A 544 -4.44 4.00 -10.45
C ASN A 544 -4.78 3.81 -8.96
N CYS A 545 -4.76 4.88 -8.15
CA CYS A 545 -5.24 4.82 -6.75
C CYS A 545 -6.72 4.41 -6.66
N TYR A 546 -7.55 4.87 -7.59
CA TYR A 546 -8.98 4.50 -7.64
C TYR A 546 -9.20 3.17 -8.36
N LEU A 547 -8.47 2.91 -9.45
CA LEU A 547 -8.59 1.65 -10.19
C LEU A 547 -8.15 0.43 -9.36
N ALA A 548 -7.21 0.63 -8.43
CA ALA A 548 -6.78 -0.41 -7.49
C ALA A 548 -7.91 -0.88 -6.55
N LEU A 549 -9.02 -0.14 -6.44
CA LEU A 549 -10.19 -0.53 -5.64
C LEU A 549 -11.05 -1.61 -6.31
N ILE A 550 -10.83 -1.89 -7.59
CA ILE A 550 -11.59 -2.87 -8.36
C ILE A 550 -10.99 -4.26 -8.17
N GLU A 551 -11.80 -5.22 -7.74
CA GLU A 551 -11.34 -6.59 -7.54
C GLU A 551 -11.02 -7.30 -8.87
N GLY A 552 -9.89 -8.01 -8.90
CA GLY A 552 -9.48 -8.85 -10.02
C GLY A 552 -8.06 -8.58 -10.48
N PRO A 553 -7.74 -8.89 -11.75
CA PRO A 553 -6.45 -8.56 -12.33
C PRO A 553 -6.22 -7.05 -12.29
N ARG A 554 -4.95 -6.67 -12.06
CA ARG A 554 -4.56 -5.27 -11.90
C ARG A 554 -4.95 -4.45 -13.13
N LEU A 555 -5.61 -3.32 -12.91
CA LEU A 555 -5.93 -2.34 -13.93
C LEU A 555 -4.87 -1.23 -13.93
N ASP A 556 -4.51 -0.75 -15.11
CA ASP A 556 -3.59 0.36 -15.28
C ASP A 556 -4.19 1.39 -16.23
N ALA A 557 -4.33 2.63 -15.77
CA ALA A 557 -4.91 3.72 -16.55
C ALA A 557 -4.23 3.92 -17.91
N ARG A 558 -2.93 3.57 -18.04
CA ARG A 558 -2.19 3.62 -19.33
C ARG A 558 -2.64 2.59 -20.37
N ALA A 559 -3.41 1.60 -19.95
CA ALA A 559 -3.90 0.52 -20.81
C ALA A 559 -5.41 0.61 -21.01
N LEU A 560 -6.10 1.59 -20.41
CA LEU A 560 -7.56 1.68 -20.47
C LEU A 560 -8.04 2.57 -21.61
N TRP A 561 -9.06 2.08 -22.30
CA TRP A 561 -9.72 2.73 -23.42
C TRP A 561 -11.23 2.79 -23.19
N ILE A 562 -11.86 3.80 -23.78
CA ILE A 562 -13.30 4.00 -23.71
C ILE A 562 -13.84 3.93 -25.13
N ALA A 563 -14.64 2.91 -25.40
CA ALA A 563 -15.27 2.70 -26.70
C ALA A 563 -16.67 3.32 -26.72
N SER A 564 -16.97 4.13 -27.73
CA SER A 564 -18.30 4.67 -27.98
C SER A 564 -19.30 3.55 -28.34
N PRO A 565 -20.60 3.71 -28.03
CA PRO A 565 -21.63 2.75 -28.46
C PRO A 565 -21.81 2.75 -29.98
N THR A 566 -21.45 3.84 -30.66
CA THR A 566 -21.55 3.93 -32.11
C THR A 566 -20.31 3.35 -32.75
N ALA A 567 -20.49 2.35 -33.63
CA ALA A 567 -19.40 1.61 -34.27
C ALA A 567 -18.44 2.45 -35.15
N ASN A 568 -18.73 3.73 -35.37
CA ASN A 568 -17.96 4.63 -36.23
C ASN A 568 -16.98 5.56 -35.47
N GLU A 569 -17.04 5.60 -34.13
CA GLU A 569 -16.11 6.43 -33.34
C GLU A 569 -14.95 5.58 -32.80
N PRO A 570 -13.69 6.00 -33.02
CA PRO A 570 -12.55 5.27 -32.50
C PRO A 570 -12.54 5.35 -30.96
N PRO A 571 -12.14 4.26 -30.28
CA PRO A 571 -11.99 4.26 -28.83
C PRO A 571 -10.93 5.28 -28.40
N VAL A 572 -11.20 5.97 -27.29
CA VAL A 572 -10.34 7.03 -26.76
C VAL A 572 -9.58 6.51 -25.55
N HIS A 573 -8.30 6.87 -25.46
CA HIS A 573 -7.44 6.50 -24.34
C HIS A 573 -7.86 7.24 -23.05
N LEU A 574 -7.94 6.53 -21.92
CA LEU A 574 -8.43 7.09 -20.65
C LEU A 574 -7.58 8.28 -20.19
N LEU A 575 -6.25 8.17 -20.22
CA LEU A 575 -5.35 9.27 -19.81
C LEU A 575 -5.56 10.52 -20.66
N THR A 576 -5.70 10.39 -21.98
CA THR A 576 -5.93 11.52 -22.89
C THR A 576 -7.25 12.21 -22.58
N LEU A 577 -8.30 11.44 -22.29
CA LEU A 577 -9.60 11.99 -21.90
C LEU A 577 -9.52 12.71 -20.55
N ALA A 578 -8.88 12.10 -19.55
CA ALA A 578 -8.73 12.68 -18.22
C ALA A 578 -7.94 14.00 -18.26
N LEU A 579 -6.81 14.04 -18.98
CA LEU A 579 -6.02 15.26 -19.18
C LEU A 579 -6.76 16.33 -19.98
N GLY A 580 -7.52 15.92 -21.00
CA GLY A 580 -8.40 16.84 -21.74
C GLY A 580 -9.45 17.49 -20.83
N ARG A 581 -9.96 16.76 -19.84
CA ARG A 581 -10.88 17.32 -18.83
C ARG A 581 -10.17 18.20 -17.80
N ALA A 582 -9.02 17.77 -17.30
CA ALA A 582 -8.22 18.56 -16.35
C ALA A 582 -7.80 19.92 -16.93
N SER A 583 -7.51 19.95 -18.24
CA SER A 583 -7.17 21.19 -18.97
C SER A 583 -8.40 22.03 -19.39
N GLY A 584 -9.62 21.56 -19.14
CA GLY A 584 -10.85 22.23 -19.55
C GLY A 584 -11.18 22.12 -21.05
N ASN A 585 -10.37 21.41 -21.83
CA ASN A 585 -10.55 21.21 -23.27
C ASN A 585 -11.69 20.22 -23.61
N LEU A 586 -12.02 19.33 -22.67
CA LEU A 586 -13.15 18.40 -22.76
C LEU A 586 -14.04 18.58 -21.52
N GLN A 587 -15.35 18.74 -21.70
CA GLN A 587 -16.31 18.84 -20.57
C GLN A 587 -17.43 17.81 -20.67
N SER A 588 -17.49 17.04 -21.75
CA SER A 588 -18.55 16.05 -21.95
C SER A 588 -18.39 14.86 -21.00
N PRO A 589 -19.51 14.30 -20.47
CA PRO A 589 -19.50 13.06 -19.70
C PRO A 589 -18.96 11.90 -20.54
N LEU A 590 -18.57 10.80 -19.90
CA LEU A 590 -18.04 9.65 -20.63
C LEU A 590 -19.09 9.18 -21.66
N PRO A 591 -18.67 8.89 -22.91
CA PRO A 591 -19.61 8.39 -23.92
C PRO A 591 -20.26 7.10 -23.43
N SER A 592 -21.54 6.88 -23.75
CA SER A 592 -22.36 5.74 -23.30
C SER A 592 -21.86 4.40 -23.86
N GLY A 593 -20.74 3.90 -23.37
CA GLY A 593 -19.93 2.90 -24.05
C GLY A 593 -19.50 1.72 -23.19
N ARG A 594 -18.29 1.21 -23.45
CA ARG A 594 -17.64 0.19 -22.61
C ARG A 594 -16.17 0.51 -22.39
N VAL A 595 -15.65 0.09 -21.24
CA VAL A 595 -14.22 0.11 -20.96
C VAL A 595 -13.57 -1.08 -21.67
N MET A 596 -12.40 -0.85 -22.25
CA MET A 596 -11.55 -1.85 -22.90
C MET A 596 -10.12 -1.72 -22.38
N GLU A 597 -9.32 -2.78 -22.52
CA GLU A 597 -7.94 -2.83 -22.04
C GLU A 597 -6.96 -3.15 -23.18
N GLY A 598 -5.78 -2.55 -23.17
CA GLY A 598 -4.67 -2.88 -24.05
C GLY A 598 -3.66 -1.73 -24.18
N LEU A 599 -2.37 -2.05 -24.23
CA LEU A 599 -1.32 -1.02 -24.26
C LEU A 599 -1.21 -0.32 -25.61
N LEU A 600 -1.29 -1.07 -26.71
CA LEU A 600 -1.11 -0.55 -28.07
C LEU A 600 -2.43 -0.45 -28.83
N ALA A 601 -3.36 -1.36 -28.56
CA ALA A 601 -4.67 -1.41 -29.18
C ALA A 601 -5.68 -1.99 -28.19
N PRO A 602 -6.94 -1.53 -28.24
CA PRO A 602 -7.97 -1.99 -27.30
C PRO A 602 -8.35 -3.44 -27.59
N THR A 603 -8.33 -4.24 -26.54
CA THR A 603 -8.78 -5.63 -26.52
C THR A 603 -9.94 -5.78 -25.54
N SER A 604 -10.84 -6.74 -25.80
CA SER A 604 -11.89 -7.07 -24.84
C SER A 604 -11.33 -8.05 -23.82
N THR A 605 -11.04 -7.58 -22.60
CA THR A 605 -10.59 -8.41 -21.48
C THR A 605 -11.67 -8.51 -20.41
N ILE A 606 -11.60 -9.55 -19.58
CA ILE A 606 -12.56 -9.80 -18.49
C ILE A 606 -12.43 -8.73 -17.39
N SER A 607 -11.24 -8.17 -17.16
CA SER A 607 -11.00 -7.13 -16.16
C SER A 607 -11.73 -5.83 -16.48
N ALA A 608 -11.72 -5.41 -17.75
CA ALA A 608 -12.41 -4.20 -18.20
C ALA A 608 -13.95 -4.28 -18.08
N GLN A 609 -14.53 -5.48 -18.05
CA GLN A 609 -15.97 -5.70 -17.86
C GLN A 609 -16.44 -5.36 -16.44
N ARG A 610 -15.53 -5.35 -15.46
CA ARG A 610 -15.83 -5.08 -14.03
C ARG A 610 -15.83 -3.60 -13.66
N LEU A 611 -15.53 -2.71 -14.60
CA LEU A 611 -15.49 -1.26 -14.40
C LEU A 611 -16.65 -0.59 -15.14
N PRO A 612 -17.86 -0.49 -14.53
CA PRO A 612 -18.96 0.25 -15.12
C PRO A 612 -18.55 1.69 -15.40
N LEU A 613 -19.01 2.25 -16.53
CA LEU A 613 -18.69 3.64 -16.88
C LEU A 613 -19.16 4.64 -15.82
N ILE A 614 -20.27 4.36 -15.13
CA ILE A 614 -20.75 5.21 -14.03
C ILE A 614 -19.71 5.26 -12.90
N LEU A 615 -19.11 4.12 -12.57
CA LEU A 615 -18.08 4.05 -11.54
C LEU A 615 -16.80 4.75 -12.00
N LEU A 616 -16.36 4.53 -13.26
CA LEU A 616 -15.20 5.21 -13.82
C LEU A 616 -15.40 6.73 -13.90
N GLU A 617 -16.59 7.21 -14.26
CA GLU A 617 -16.91 8.65 -14.28
C GLU A 617 -16.81 9.24 -12.86
N GLN A 618 -17.28 8.53 -11.84
CA GLN A 618 -17.13 8.97 -10.44
C GLN A 618 -15.67 9.00 -9.99
N MET A 619 -14.88 7.98 -10.33
CA MET A 619 -13.44 7.96 -10.07
C MET A 619 -12.72 9.12 -10.76
N LEU A 620 -13.05 9.41 -12.01
CA LEU A 620 -12.51 10.56 -12.75
C LEU A 620 -12.88 11.89 -12.09
N GLN A 621 -14.12 12.06 -11.65
CA GLN A 621 -14.55 13.28 -10.94
C GLN A 621 -13.76 13.48 -9.64
N CYS A 622 -13.52 12.41 -8.89
CA CYS A 622 -12.71 12.48 -7.67
C CYS A 622 -11.27 12.90 -7.98
N VAL A 623 -10.62 12.27 -8.97
CA VAL A 623 -9.26 12.61 -9.39
C VAL A 623 -9.17 14.05 -9.89
N LEU A 624 -10.11 14.49 -10.73
CA LEU A 624 -10.07 15.84 -11.30
C LEU A 624 -10.24 16.94 -10.23
N ALA A 625 -10.94 16.66 -9.14
CA ALA A 625 -11.16 17.62 -8.06
C ALA A 625 -9.87 17.98 -7.31
N ASP A 626 -8.94 17.03 -7.15
CA ASP A 626 -7.69 17.23 -6.41
C ASP A 626 -6.43 17.21 -7.29
N PHE A 627 -6.56 16.93 -8.59
CA PHE A 627 -5.43 16.83 -9.53
C PHE A 627 -4.46 18.02 -9.52
N PRO A 628 -4.90 19.30 -9.51
CA PRO A 628 -3.98 20.43 -9.46
C PRO A 628 -3.07 20.39 -8.22
N GLN A 629 -3.66 20.08 -7.05
CA GLN A 629 -2.90 19.99 -5.79
C GLN A 629 -1.95 18.79 -5.80
N ARG A 630 -2.34 17.68 -6.43
CA ARG A 630 -1.46 16.50 -6.59
C ARG A 630 -0.27 16.81 -7.48
N PHE A 631 -0.50 17.53 -8.58
CA PHE A 631 0.55 17.91 -9.51
C PHE A 631 1.52 18.92 -8.88
N ASP A 632 1.03 19.91 -8.13
CA ASP A 632 1.87 20.90 -7.46
C ASP A 632 2.74 20.33 -6.31
N ARG A 633 2.40 19.14 -5.80
CA ARG A 633 3.13 18.45 -4.72
C ARG A 633 4.23 17.52 -5.21
N GLN A 634 4.26 17.20 -6.51
CA GLN A 634 5.34 16.44 -7.14
C GLN A 634 6.54 17.34 -7.38
#